data_AF-A0A7K7SAQ8-F1
#
_entry.id   AF-A0A7K7SAQ8-F1
#
_cell.length_a   1.000
_cell.length_b   1.000
_cell.length_c   1.000
_cell.angle_alpha   90.00
_cell.angle_beta   90.00
_cell.angle_gamma   90.00
#
_symmetry.space_group_name_H-M   'P 1'
#
loop_
_entity.id
_entity.type
_entity.pdbx_description
1 polymer ?
#
loop_
_entity_poly.entity_id
_entity_poly.type
_entity_poly.pdbx_seq_one_letter_code
_entity_poly.pdbx_strand_id
1 'polypeptide(L)'
;ARRRTPGRVPHCSRPGSEAKRPVTAPGLFPQGDAAGDAKGNPGAAGPGSSPAGSQAAPSVRLWSDYLNVNLHPKSLYVIRQYLHDGDCGCLEAFGQGESLLQDPACVEELEDRLHFFVEECDYLQGFQVLCDLHNGFSGVGAKVTELLHDEYSRKGILTWGLTPVLSAVGVSSCWFQWIFTPQDPQKSFYRLMNTALGIAHLSRHSSLFCPLSLSGSLGIK
;
A
#
# COMPACT_ATOMS: atom_id res chain seq x y z
N ALA A 1 23.77 -37.27 -10.59
CA ALA A 1 23.19 -35.95 -10.91
C ALA A 1 21.66 -36.03 -10.83
N ARG A 2 21.05 -35.61 -9.71
CA ARG A 2 19.59 -35.46 -9.58
C ARG A 2 19.26 -33.96 -9.63
N ARG A 3 18.67 -33.51 -10.74
CA ARG A 3 18.13 -32.14 -10.87
C ARG A 3 16.93 -32.01 -9.94
N ARG A 4 16.97 -31.07 -8.99
CA ARG A 4 15.81 -30.62 -8.22
C ARG A 4 15.11 -29.53 -9.03
N THR A 5 13.84 -29.74 -9.32
CA THR A 5 12.89 -28.75 -9.85
C THR A 5 12.63 -27.66 -8.78
N PRO A 6 12.52 -26.37 -9.14
CA PRO A 6 12.13 -25.33 -8.19
C PRO A 6 10.65 -25.47 -7.81
N GLY A 7 10.36 -25.31 -6.51
CA GLY A 7 9.02 -25.40 -5.95
C GLY A 7 8.14 -24.24 -6.40
N ARG A 8 6.90 -24.57 -6.77
CA ARG A 8 5.84 -23.64 -7.16
C ARG A 8 5.37 -22.85 -5.92
N VAL A 9 5.38 -21.52 -6.00
CA VAL A 9 4.77 -20.63 -5.00
C VAL A 9 3.24 -20.86 -5.01
N PRO A 10 2.55 -20.94 -3.86
CA PRO A 10 1.11 -21.13 -3.84
C PRO A 10 0.41 -19.89 -4.41
N HIS A 11 -0.20 -20.04 -5.60
CA HIS A 11 -1.15 -19.07 -6.14
C HIS A 11 -2.43 -19.12 -5.31
N CYS A 12 -2.93 -17.96 -4.91
CA CYS A 12 -4.27 -17.82 -4.36
C CYS A 12 -5.27 -18.29 -5.44
N SER A 13 -5.89 -19.45 -5.23
CA SER A 13 -6.84 -20.03 -6.18
C SER A 13 -8.20 -19.36 -5.99
N ARG A 14 -8.74 -18.73 -7.05
CA ARG A 14 -10.09 -18.14 -7.04
C ARG A 14 -11.15 -19.20 -6.69
N PRO A 15 -11.95 -19.04 -5.63
CA PRO A 15 -13.19 -19.80 -5.48
C PRO A 15 -14.29 -19.19 -6.36
N GLY A 16 -15.19 -20.05 -6.82
CA GLY A 16 -16.25 -19.75 -7.78
C GLY A 16 -17.25 -18.69 -7.32
N SER A 17 -17.95 -18.14 -8.32
CA SER A 17 -18.93 -17.07 -8.22
C SER A 17 -20.04 -17.36 -7.21
N GLU A 18 -20.06 -16.60 -6.11
CA GLU A 18 -21.24 -16.44 -5.27
C GLU A 18 -21.59 -14.95 -5.23
N ALA A 19 -22.78 -14.62 -5.75
CA ALA A 19 -23.24 -13.25 -5.92
C ALA A 19 -23.45 -12.56 -4.56
N LYS A 20 -22.48 -11.73 -4.14
CA LYS A 20 -22.63 -10.81 -3.02
C LYS A 20 -22.95 -9.40 -3.52
N ARG A 21 -23.97 -8.82 -2.88
CA ARG A 21 -24.62 -7.54 -3.19
C ARG A 21 -23.61 -6.38 -3.22
N PRO A 22 -23.84 -5.34 -4.05
CA PRO A 22 -22.92 -4.21 -4.15
C PRO A 22 -22.88 -3.45 -2.83
N VAL A 23 -21.70 -3.36 -2.22
CA VAL A 23 -21.42 -2.47 -1.10
C VAL A 23 -21.24 -1.07 -1.67
N THR A 24 -22.18 -0.18 -1.35
CA THR A 24 -22.21 1.21 -1.77
C THR A 24 -21.01 1.96 -1.20
N ALA A 25 -20.22 2.59 -2.08
CA ALA A 25 -19.13 3.47 -1.68
C ALA A 25 -19.66 4.68 -0.89
N PRO A 26 -18.99 5.11 0.19
CA PRO A 26 -19.39 6.32 0.90
C PRO A 26 -19.02 7.56 0.07
N GLY A 27 -20.07 8.24 -0.42
CA GLY A 27 -20.16 9.70 -0.59
C GLY A 27 -19.10 10.39 -1.44
N LEU A 28 -19.29 10.39 -2.76
CA LEU A 28 -18.78 11.48 -3.61
C LEU A 28 -19.51 12.78 -3.24
N PHE A 29 -18.77 13.87 -3.06
CA PHE A 29 -19.28 15.21 -2.82
C PHE A 29 -20.26 15.65 -3.93
N PRO A 30 -21.33 16.42 -3.61
CA PRO A 30 -22.31 16.80 -4.60
C PRO A 30 -21.77 17.91 -5.50
N GLN A 31 -21.66 17.59 -6.79
CA GLN A 31 -21.44 18.53 -7.87
C GLN A 31 -22.76 19.26 -8.14
N GLY A 32 -22.78 20.57 -7.91
CA GLY A 32 -23.92 21.42 -8.24
C GLY A 32 -23.94 21.72 -9.74
N ASP A 33 -25.13 21.65 -10.34
CA ASP A 33 -25.48 22.33 -11.59
C ASP A 33 -26.99 22.61 -11.62
N ALA A 34 -27.34 23.69 -12.32
CA ALA A 34 -28.57 24.45 -12.18
C ALA A 34 -29.67 24.16 -13.23
N ALA A 35 -30.87 24.66 -12.91
CA ALA A 35 -32.00 25.08 -13.75
C ALA A 35 -33.13 24.08 -14.11
N GLY A 36 -34.37 24.51 -13.78
CA GLY A 36 -35.63 23.93 -14.24
C GLY A 36 -36.86 24.34 -13.40
N ASP A 37 -37.59 25.36 -13.87
CA ASP A 37 -38.82 25.95 -13.31
C ASP A 37 -40.01 24.99 -13.14
N ALA A 38 -40.79 25.14 -12.05
CA ALA A 38 -42.23 25.54 -12.09
C ALA A 38 -43.02 25.24 -10.79
N LYS A 39 -43.40 26.33 -10.08
CA LYS A 39 -44.75 26.72 -9.59
C LYS A 39 -45.58 25.76 -8.68
N GLY A 40 -45.83 26.17 -7.42
CA GLY A 40 -46.93 25.61 -6.61
C GLY A 40 -47.06 25.97 -5.11
N ASN A 41 -47.36 27.24 -4.78
CA ASN A 41 -48.11 27.78 -3.61
C ASN A 41 -47.63 27.65 -2.12
N PRO A 42 -47.98 28.62 -1.23
CA PRO A 42 -47.35 28.83 0.08
C PRO A 42 -48.19 28.33 1.27
N GLY A 43 -47.56 28.08 2.42
CA GLY A 43 -48.28 27.90 3.68
C GLY A 43 -47.43 27.55 4.90
N ALA A 44 -47.47 28.46 5.87
CA ALA A 44 -47.26 28.28 7.32
C ALA A 44 -45.84 28.05 7.86
N ALA A 45 -45.42 29.06 8.64
CA ALA A 45 -44.25 29.07 9.51
C ALA A 45 -44.41 28.11 10.71
N GLY A 46 -43.34 27.37 11.01
CA GLY A 46 -43.14 26.64 12.26
C GLY A 46 -41.71 26.90 12.78
N PRO A 47 -41.47 26.93 14.10
CA PRO A 47 -40.27 27.49 14.69
C PRO A 47 -39.05 26.57 14.49
N GLY A 48 -37.88 27.19 14.35
CA GLY A 48 -36.62 26.57 13.96
C GLY A 48 -36.22 25.38 14.83
N SER A 49 -36.05 24.23 14.18
CA SER A 49 -35.20 23.15 14.68
C SER A 49 -33.77 23.45 14.26
N SER A 50 -32.94 23.90 15.20
CA SER A 50 -31.48 23.82 15.08
C SER A 50 -31.11 22.38 14.71
N PRO A 51 -30.27 22.12 13.69
CA PRO A 51 -29.79 20.77 13.48
C PRO A 51 -28.79 20.48 14.59
N ALA A 52 -29.25 19.82 15.65
CA ALA A 52 -28.40 19.05 16.54
C ALA A 52 -27.93 17.80 15.77
N GLY A 53 -27.15 18.02 14.71
CA GLY A 53 -26.29 17.01 14.15
C GLY A 53 -25.07 16.94 15.06
N SER A 54 -25.20 16.23 16.19
CA SER A 54 -24.01 15.67 16.82
C SER A 54 -23.41 14.72 15.80
N GLN A 55 -22.52 15.22 14.95
CA GLN A 55 -21.65 14.35 14.19
C GLN A 55 -20.86 13.58 15.23
N ALA A 56 -21.30 12.35 15.50
CA ALA A 56 -20.51 11.40 16.24
C ALA A 56 -19.12 11.42 15.61
N ALA A 57 -18.10 11.65 16.42
CA ALA A 57 -16.73 11.69 15.93
C ALA A 57 -16.52 10.45 15.04
N PRO A 58 -15.97 10.62 13.82
CA PRO A 58 -15.79 9.50 12.91
C PRO A 58 -15.08 8.38 13.66
N SER A 59 -15.69 7.20 13.67
CA SER A 59 -15.11 6.06 14.37
C SER A 59 -13.80 5.70 13.68
N VAL A 60 -12.68 6.11 14.26
CA VAL A 60 -11.35 5.84 13.73
C VAL A 60 -11.12 4.32 13.79
N ARG A 61 -10.89 3.70 12.63
CA ARG A 61 -10.65 2.26 12.51
C ARG A 61 -9.24 1.97 12.03
N LEU A 62 -8.67 2.84 11.19
CA LEU A 62 -7.39 2.63 10.55
C LEU A 62 -6.48 3.85 10.76
N TRP A 63 -5.16 3.62 10.70
CA TRP A 63 -4.18 4.71 10.78
C TRP A 63 -4.36 5.73 9.65
N SER A 64 -4.86 5.28 8.49
CA SER A 64 -5.19 6.13 7.34
C SER A 64 -6.26 7.17 7.65
N ASP A 65 -7.14 6.92 8.63
CA ASP A 65 -8.20 7.85 9.00
C ASP A 65 -7.65 9.12 9.66
N TYR A 66 -6.39 9.10 10.12
CA TYR A 66 -5.67 10.27 10.64
C TYR A 66 -4.98 11.09 9.55
N LEU A 67 -4.92 10.63 8.30
CA LEU A 67 -4.34 11.39 7.20
C LEU A 67 -5.26 12.56 6.83
N ASN A 68 -4.90 13.77 7.27
CA ASN A 68 -5.65 14.99 6.95
C ASN A 68 -5.14 15.69 5.67
N VAL A 69 -4.25 15.04 4.92
CA VAL A 69 -3.66 15.60 3.70
C VAL A 69 -4.52 15.23 2.50
N ASN A 70 -4.92 16.22 1.72
CA ASN A 70 -5.63 16.00 0.46
C ASN A 70 -4.66 15.46 -0.60
N LEU A 71 -4.70 14.14 -0.81
CA LEU A 71 -3.91 13.47 -1.83
C LEU A 71 -4.64 13.50 -3.17
N HIS A 72 -3.89 13.61 -4.27
CA HIS A 72 -4.48 13.48 -5.60
C HIS A 72 -5.00 12.05 -5.81
N PRO A 73 -6.17 11.82 -6.41
CA PRO A 73 -6.75 10.47 -6.56
C PRO A 73 -5.83 9.52 -7.34
N LYS A 74 -5.06 10.03 -8.30
CA LYS A 74 -4.06 9.22 -9.04
C LYS A 74 -2.83 8.84 -8.22
N SER A 75 -2.56 9.51 -7.10
CA SER A 75 -1.42 9.19 -6.21
C SER A 75 -1.66 7.95 -5.35
N LEU A 76 -2.90 7.47 -5.23
CA LEU A 76 -3.27 6.37 -4.34
C LEU A 76 -3.61 5.10 -5.11
N TYR A 77 -2.73 4.10 -5.08
CA TYR A 77 -2.99 2.77 -5.63
C TYR A 77 -3.38 1.79 -4.52
N VAL A 78 -4.60 1.23 -4.58
CA VAL A 78 -5.14 0.36 -3.53
C VAL A 78 -5.18 -1.09 -3.99
N ILE A 79 -4.35 -1.93 -3.38
CA ILE A 79 -4.32 -3.37 -3.63
C ILE A 79 -5.41 -4.05 -2.81
N ARG A 80 -6.62 -4.13 -3.36
CA ARG A 80 -7.83 -4.58 -2.64
C ARG A 80 -7.72 -5.99 -2.04
N GLN A 81 -6.95 -6.87 -2.67
CA GLN A 81 -6.79 -8.27 -2.24
C GLN A 81 -6.15 -8.41 -0.85
N TYR A 82 -5.31 -7.43 -0.47
CA TYR A 82 -4.54 -7.41 0.78
C TYR A 82 -5.01 -6.31 1.75
N LEU A 83 -6.21 -5.76 1.53
CA LEU A 83 -6.83 -4.81 2.45
C LEU A 83 -7.24 -5.55 3.74
N HIS A 84 -7.52 -4.80 4.82
CA HIS A 84 -7.91 -5.37 6.12
C HIS A 84 -9.10 -6.35 6.04
N ASP A 85 -10.06 -6.09 5.14
CA ASP A 85 -11.22 -6.95 4.87
C ASP A 85 -11.05 -7.82 3.60
N GLY A 86 -9.83 -7.96 3.09
CA GLY A 86 -9.52 -8.65 1.84
C GLY A 86 -9.50 -10.18 1.97
N ASP A 87 -9.64 -10.86 0.85
CA ASP A 87 -9.71 -12.33 0.79
C ASP A 87 -8.36 -13.03 1.00
N CYS A 88 -7.23 -12.32 0.81
CA CYS A 88 -5.90 -12.94 0.72
C CYS A 88 -5.03 -12.82 1.98
N GLY A 89 -5.57 -12.29 3.09
CA GLY A 89 -4.79 -12.03 4.31
C GLY A 89 -3.71 -10.96 4.10
N CYS A 90 -2.60 -11.04 4.85
CA CYS A 90 -1.50 -10.07 4.75
C CYS A 90 -0.50 -10.41 3.63
N LEU A 91 0.10 -9.39 3.03
CA LEU A 91 1.17 -9.55 2.04
C LEU A 91 2.50 -9.86 2.75
N GLU A 92 2.82 -11.15 2.92
CA GLU A 92 3.95 -11.57 3.78
C GLU A 92 5.21 -11.94 3.01
N ALA A 93 5.12 -12.48 1.79
CA ALA A 93 6.28 -13.02 1.08
C ALA A 93 6.67 -12.18 -0.15
N PHE A 94 7.97 -12.03 -0.39
CA PHE A 94 8.54 -11.28 -1.52
C PHE A 94 7.90 -11.65 -2.86
N GLY A 95 7.83 -12.95 -3.16
CA GLY A 95 7.26 -13.43 -4.43
C GLY A 95 5.77 -13.16 -4.59
N GLN A 96 5.00 -12.97 -3.50
CA GLN A 96 3.61 -12.52 -3.61
C GLN A 96 3.55 -11.07 -4.11
N GLY A 97 4.44 -10.22 -3.59
CA GLY A 97 4.57 -8.84 -4.04
C GLY A 97 5.01 -8.73 -5.50
N GLU A 98 5.98 -9.56 -5.91
CA GLU A 98 6.38 -9.61 -7.33
C GLU A 98 5.24 -10.04 -8.24
N SER A 99 4.47 -11.08 -7.84
CA SER A 99 3.37 -11.60 -8.63
C SER A 99 2.24 -10.58 -8.84
N LEU A 100 2.08 -9.60 -7.95
CA LEU A 100 1.09 -8.52 -8.13
C LEU A 100 1.44 -7.63 -9.32
N LEU A 101 2.72 -7.28 -9.47
CA LEU A 101 3.21 -6.48 -10.60
C LEU A 101 3.61 -7.32 -11.82
N GLN A 102 3.19 -8.58 -11.87
CA GLN A 102 3.20 -9.39 -13.10
C GLN A 102 1.85 -9.34 -13.83
N ASP A 103 0.79 -8.86 -13.16
CA ASP A 103 -0.51 -8.67 -13.81
C ASP A 103 -0.41 -7.45 -14.75
N PRO A 104 -0.57 -7.63 -16.08
CA PRO A 104 -0.45 -6.53 -17.02
C PRO A 104 -1.41 -5.37 -16.71
N ALA A 105 -2.62 -5.67 -16.22
CA ALA A 105 -3.58 -4.61 -15.87
C ALA A 105 -3.09 -3.75 -14.70
N CYS A 106 -2.37 -4.35 -13.75
CA CYS A 106 -1.79 -3.62 -12.62
C CYS A 106 -0.60 -2.76 -13.05
N VAL A 107 0.23 -3.27 -13.97
CA VAL A 107 1.40 -2.55 -14.50
C VAL A 107 0.97 -1.38 -15.36
N GLU A 108 0.04 -1.59 -16.31
CA GLU A 108 -0.50 -0.53 -17.17
C GLU A 108 -1.13 0.60 -16.33
N GLU A 109 -1.94 0.26 -15.31
CA GLU A 109 -2.53 1.29 -14.44
C GLU A 109 -1.48 2.07 -13.63
N LEU A 110 -0.39 1.41 -13.23
CA LEU A 110 0.72 2.05 -12.53
C LEU A 110 1.48 3.00 -13.47
N GLU A 111 1.78 2.57 -14.69
CA GLU A 111 2.44 3.37 -15.73
C GLU A 111 1.61 4.61 -16.08
N ASP A 112 0.30 4.44 -16.33
CA ASP A 112 -0.62 5.54 -16.63
C ASP A 112 -0.62 6.62 -15.53
N ARG A 113 -0.52 6.22 -14.27
CA ARG A 113 -0.45 7.13 -13.13
C ARG A 113 0.90 7.82 -13.04
N LEU A 114 1.99 7.12 -13.31
CA LEU A 114 3.33 7.70 -13.36
C LEU A 114 3.44 8.73 -14.48
N HIS A 115 2.96 8.40 -15.68
CA HIS A 115 2.94 9.31 -16.84
C HIS A 115 2.21 10.59 -16.51
N PHE A 116 1.03 10.50 -15.90
CA PHE A 116 0.29 11.67 -15.47
C PHE A 116 1.11 12.64 -14.61
N PHE A 117 1.90 12.14 -13.64
CA PHE A 117 2.73 13.03 -12.81
C PHE A 117 3.99 13.52 -13.52
N VAL A 118 4.55 12.72 -14.43
CA VAL A 118 5.75 13.09 -15.18
C VAL A 118 5.45 14.15 -16.24
N GLU A 119 4.31 14.07 -16.91
CA GLU A 119 3.89 15.06 -17.92
C GLU A 119 3.65 16.46 -17.33
N GLU A 120 3.18 16.53 -16.08
CA GLU A 120 3.01 17.79 -15.35
C GLU A 120 4.34 18.39 -14.86
N CYS A 121 5.47 17.69 -15.02
CA CYS A 121 6.80 18.19 -14.64
C CYS A 121 7.55 18.81 -15.83
N ASP A 122 7.84 20.11 -15.78
CA ASP A 122 8.71 20.77 -16.75
C ASP A 122 10.15 20.18 -16.75
N TYR A 123 10.65 19.83 -15.56
CA TYR A 123 11.98 19.23 -15.39
C TYR A 123 11.98 18.15 -14.31
N LEU A 124 11.69 16.91 -14.72
CA LEU A 124 11.80 15.76 -13.84
C LEU A 124 13.27 15.49 -13.46
N GLN A 125 13.61 15.59 -12.17
CA GLN A 125 14.97 15.30 -11.66
C GLN A 125 15.20 13.80 -11.44
N GLY A 126 14.19 13.12 -10.91
CA GLY A 126 14.33 11.76 -10.41
C GLY A 126 13.12 11.29 -9.61
N PHE A 127 13.27 10.10 -9.03
CA PHE A 127 12.26 9.46 -8.21
C PHE A 127 12.82 9.17 -6.82
N GLN A 128 11.96 9.32 -5.82
CA GLN A 128 12.23 8.86 -4.47
C GLN A 128 11.31 7.70 -4.14
N VAL A 129 11.89 6.54 -3.84
CA VAL A 129 11.13 5.32 -3.50
C VAL A 129 11.29 5.05 -2.02
N LEU A 130 10.19 4.97 -1.29
CA LEU A 130 10.16 4.50 0.10
C LEU A 130 9.52 3.13 0.11
N CYS A 131 10.26 2.12 0.55
CA CYS A 131 9.83 0.73 0.46
C CYS A 131 10.09 -0.02 1.77
N ASP A 132 9.07 -0.70 2.28
CA ASP A 132 9.22 -1.62 3.41
C ASP A 132 9.99 -2.88 2.98
N LEU A 133 11.05 -3.22 3.72
CA LEU A 133 11.88 -4.39 3.43
C LEU A 133 11.44 -5.67 4.16
N HIS A 134 10.54 -5.55 5.13
CA HIS A 134 10.29 -6.61 6.11
C HIS A 134 9.08 -7.51 5.78
N ASN A 135 8.26 -7.14 4.80
CA ASN A 135 7.04 -7.85 4.41
C ASN A 135 7.02 -8.02 2.87
N GLY A 136 5.95 -8.57 2.29
CA GLY A 136 5.90 -8.80 0.85
C GLY A 136 5.80 -7.53 0.01
N PHE A 137 5.58 -6.34 0.60
CA PHE A 137 5.69 -5.08 -0.13
C PHE A 137 7.12 -4.81 -0.61
N SER A 138 8.13 -5.47 -0.05
CA SER A 138 9.49 -5.39 -0.59
C SER A 138 9.61 -5.95 -2.00
N GLY A 139 8.80 -6.95 -2.35
CA GLY A 139 8.69 -7.47 -3.72
C GLY A 139 7.96 -6.53 -4.66
N VAL A 140 6.89 -5.86 -4.17
CA VAL A 140 6.21 -4.81 -4.94
C VAL A 140 7.18 -3.67 -5.24
N GLY A 141 7.85 -3.15 -4.22
CA GLY A 141 8.82 -2.07 -4.39
C GLY A 141 9.97 -2.44 -5.32
N ALA A 142 10.48 -3.69 -5.23
CA ALA A 142 11.49 -4.19 -6.16
C ALA A 142 11.05 -4.09 -7.63
N LYS A 143 9.81 -4.52 -7.93
CA LYS A 143 9.24 -4.44 -9.28
C LYS A 143 8.92 -3.01 -9.72
N VAL A 144 8.43 -2.15 -8.82
CA VAL A 144 8.22 -0.71 -9.13
C VAL A 144 9.55 -0.04 -9.47
N THR A 145 10.60 -0.28 -8.69
CA THR A 145 11.92 0.31 -8.96
C THR A 145 12.53 -0.20 -10.26
N GLU A 146 12.31 -1.48 -10.60
CA GLU A 146 12.69 -2.05 -11.90
C GLU A 146 11.97 -1.33 -13.06
N LEU A 147 10.65 -1.14 -12.95
CA LEU A 147 9.87 -0.41 -13.95
C LEU A 147 10.37 1.03 -14.13
N LEU A 148 10.61 1.75 -13.03
CA LEU A 148 11.18 3.10 -13.08
C LEU A 148 12.56 3.13 -13.72
N HIS A 149 13.38 2.10 -13.47
CA HIS A 149 14.71 1.98 -14.06
C HIS A 149 14.64 1.76 -15.57
N ASP A 150 13.74 0.89 -16.03
CA ASP A 150 13.61 0.56 -17.45
C ASP A 150 13.05 1.73 -18.26
N GLU A 151 12.01 2.39 -17.75
CA GLU A 151 11.35 3.50 -18.45
C GLU A 151 12.09 4.83 -18.30
N TYR A 152 12.58 5.14 -17.09
CA TYR A 152 13.22 6.41 -16.77
C TYR A 152 14.71 6.24 -16.46
N SER A 153 15.40 5.36 -17.17
CA SER A 153 16.84 5.04 -16.99
C SER A 153 17.81 6.23 -16.88
N ARG A 154 17.45 7.39 -17.44
CA ARG A 154 18.27 8.62 -17.37
C ARG A 154 18.01 9.48 -16.14
N LYS A 155 17.01 9.15 -15.32
CA LYS A 155 16.61 9.88 -14.13
C LYS A 155 17.20 9.22 -12.89
N GLY A 156 17.58 10.04 -11.91
CA GLY A 156 18.12 9.52 -10.66
C GLY A 156 17.03 8.81 -9.84
N ILE A 157 17.31 7.63 -9.31
CA ILE A 157 16.39 6.89 -8.44
C ILE A 157 17.04 6.76 -7.06
N LEU A 158 16.43 7.42 -6.06
CA LEU A 158 16.84 7.37 -4.67
C LEU A 158 15.87 6.50 -3.87
N THR A 159 16.36 5.38 -3.36
CA THR A 159 15.52 4.41 -2.65
C THR A 159 15.88 4.31 -1.18
N TRP A 160 14.86 4.39 -0.33
CA TRP A 160 14.93 4.22 1.11
C TRP A 160 14.29 2.88 1.49
N GLY A 161 15.12 1.94 1.93
CA GLY A 161 14.65 0.62 2.36
C GLY A 161 14.35 0.61 3.86
N LEU A 162 13.08 0.55 4.24
CA LEU A 162 12.63 0.70 5.62
C LEU A 162 12.55 -0.65 6.34
N THR A 163 13.26 -0.77 7.46
CA THR A 163 13.22 -1.94 8.34
C THR A 163 12.76 -1.53 9.74
N PRO A 164 11.65 -2.09 10.26
CA PRO A 164 11.18 -1.78 11.61
C PRO A 164 12.14 -2.33 12.66
N VAL A 165 12.09 -1.79 13.88
CA VAL A 165 12.85 -2.33 15.01
C VAL A 165 12.38 -3.75 15.30
N LEU A 166 13.29 -4.72 15.10
CA LEU A 166 13.06 -6.08 15.53
C LEU A 166 13.51 -6.20 16.99
N SER A 167 12.54 -6.36 17.90
CA SER A 167 12.80 -6.74 19.28
C SER A 167 13.30 -8.19 19.31
N ALA A 168 14.59 -8.40 19.03
CA ALA A 168 15.28 -9.69 19.17
C ALA A 168 16.04 -9.84 20.49
N VAL A 169 16.00 -8.82 21.35
CA VAL A 169 16.73 -8.81 22.62
C VAL A 169 15.70 -8.62 23.72
N GLY A 170 15.76 -9.46 24.75
CA GLY A 170 14.79 -9.55 25.84
C GLY A 170 14.74 -8.30 26.73
N VAL A 171 14.31 -7.18 26.18
CA VAL A 171 13.73 -6.09 26.95
C VAL A 171 12.27 -6.44 27.17
N SER A 172 12.03 -7.08 28.32
CA SER A 172 10.75 -7.43 28.93
C SER A 172 9.83 -6.22 29.22
N SER A 173 9.94 -5.14 28.44
CA SER A 173 9.34 -3.83 28.73
C SER A 173 8.19 -3.48 27.78
N CYS A 174 8.11 -4.07 26.59
CA CYS A 174 6.95 -3.90 25.70
C CYS A 174 6.00 -5.11 25.82
N TRP A 175 5.20 -5.12 26.88
CA TRP A 175 4.13 -6.10 27.07
C TRP A 175 3.12 -6.09 25.91
N PHE A 176 3.02 -4.98 25.17
CA PHE A 176 2.12 -4.86 24.01
C PHE A 176 2.57 -5.73 22.82
N GLN A 177 3.88 -5.89 22.58
CA GLN A 177 4.36 -6.67 21.43
C GLN A 177 4.17 -8.19 21.60
N TRP A 178 4.31 -8.71 22.83
CA TRP A 178 4.13 -10.15 23.11
C TRP A 178 2.66 -10.59 22.98
N ILE A 179 1.70 -9.70 23.26
CA ILE A 179 0.26 -9.97 23.12
C ILE A 179 -0.15 -10.07 21.63
N PHE A 180 0.49 -9.30 20.75
CA PHE A 180 0.09 -9.21 19.33
C PHE A 180 0.91 -10.09 18.36
N THR A 181 2.04 -10.66 18.80
CA THR A 181 2.86 -11.53 17.95
C THR A 181 3.53 -12.63 18.75
N PRO A 182 2.96 -13.85 18.80
CA PRO A 182 3.76 -15.01 19.15
C PRO A 182 4.96 -15.10 18.20
N GLN A 183 6.11 -15.51 18.73
CA GLN A 183 7.36 -15.63 17.99
C GLN A 183 7.27 -16.77 16.97
N ASP A 184 6.65 -16.52 15.82
CA ASP A 184 6.51 -17.51 14.75
C ASP A 184 7.83 -17.62 13.96
N PRO A 185 8.54 -18.77 13.99
CA PRO A 185 9.80 -18.94 13.26
C PRO A 185 9.68 -18.68 11.75
N GLN A 186 8.48 -18.94 11.19
CA GLN A 186 8.18 -18.70 9.78
C GLN A 186 8.19 -17.20 9.43
N LYS A 187 7.66 -16.33 10.29
CA LYS A 187 7.65 -14.88 10.05
C LYS A 187 9.07 -14.30 10.07
N SER A 188 9.94 -14.85 10.91
CA SER A 188 11.37 -14.48 10.92
C SER A 188 12.06 -14.85 9.62
N PHE A 189 11.74 -16.02 9.05
CA PHE A 189 12.29 -16.44 7.76
C PHE A 189 11.80 -15.54 6.61
N TYR A 190 10.49 -15.28 6.52
CA TYR A 190 9.95 -14.36 5.50
C TYR A 190 10.58 -12.98 5.59
N ARG A 191 10.70 -12.40 6.80
CA ARG A 191 11.36 -11.11 7.02
C ARG A 191 12.79 -11.09 6.50
N LEU A 192 13.58 -12.11 6.84
CA LEU A 192 14.97 -12.21 6.39
C LEU A 192 15.05 -12.28 4.86
N MET A 193 14.23 -13.13 4.25
CA MET A 193 14.20 -13.28 2.79
C MET A 193 13.74 -12.00 2.10
N ASN A 194 12.66 -11.38 2.58
CA ASN A 194 12.12 -10.13 2.06
C ASN A 194 13.16 -9.00 2.14
N THR A 195 13.93 -8.96 3.23
CA THR A 195 14.96 -7.93 3.44
C THR A 195 16.13 -8.17 2.49
N ALA A 196 16.64 -9.40 2.42
CA ALA A 196 17.77 -9.74 1.56
C ALA A 196 17.44 -9.51 0.08
N LEU A 197 16.29 -10.02 -0.38
CA LEU A 197 15.84 -9.86 -1.77
C LEU A 197 15.50 -8.40 -2.07
N GLY A 198 14.80 -7.72 -1.16
CA GLY A 198 14.49 -6.29 -1.29
C GLY A 198 15.75 -5.44 -1.45
N ILE A 199 16.75 -5.62 -0.58
CA ILE A 199 18.03 -4.90 -0.70
C ILE A 199 18.72 -5.22 -2.03
N ALA A 200 18.78 -6.49 -2.43
CA ALA A 200 19.43 -6.90 -3.67
C ALA A 200 18.79 -6.27 -4.91
N HIS A 201 17.46 -6.30 -5.02
CA HIS A 201 16.74 -5.75 -6.17
C HIS A 201 16.75 -4.21 -6.15
N LEU A 202 16.47 -3.59 -5.00
CA LEU A 202 16.44 -2.13 -4.91
C LEU A 202 17.81 -1.51 -5.15
N SER A 203 18.89 -2.11 -4.61
CA SER A 203 20.25 -1.60 -4.86
C SER A 203 20.69 -1.74 -6.32
N ARG A 204 20.17 -2.73 -7.05
CA ARG A 204 20.49 -2.96 -8.46
C ARG A 204 19.83 -1.94 -9.38
N HIS A 205 18.58 -1.57 -9.12
CA HIS A 205 17.78 -0.70 -10.00
C HIS A 205 17.79 0.77 -9.56
N SER A 206 18.29 1.09 -8.36
CA SER A 206 18.40 2.46 -7.87
C SER A 206 19.77 3.08 -8.16
N SER A 207 19.81 4.39 -8.37
CA SER A 207 21.06 5.15 -8.44
C SER A 207 21.74 5.26 -7.07
N LEU A 208 20.94 5.37 -6.00
CA LEU A 208 21.38 5.31 -4.62
C LEU A 208 20.35 4.54 -3.79
N PHE A 209 20.84 3.56 -3.04
CA PHE A 209 20.03 2.82 -2.08
C PHE A 209 20.53 3.08 -0.66
N CYS A 210 19.63 3.51 0.22
CA CYS A 210 19.92 3.74 1.63
C CYS A 210 19.00 2.87 2.50
N PRO A 211 19.54 1.83 3.16
CA PRO A 211 18.77 1.08 4.14
C PRO A 211 18.58 1.93 5.40
N LEU A 212 17.32 2.12 5.81
CA LEU A 212 16.94 2.78 7.04
C LEU A 212 16.41 1.75 8.03
N SER A 213 17.05 1.70 9.20
CA SER A 213 16.63 0.88 10.32
C SER A 213 16.62 1.73 11.57
N LEU A 214 15.58 1.56 12.37
CA LEU A 214 15.52 2.14 13.72
C LEU A 214 16.27 1.28 14.75
N SER A 215 16.75 0.10 14.34
CA SER A 215 17.64 -0.75 15.14
C SER A 215 19.10 -0.39 14.89
N GLY A 216 19.89 -0.22 15.95
CA GLY A 216 21.34 0.01 15.85
C GLY A 216 22.13 -1.17 15.26
N SER A 217 21.48 -2.31 15.00
CA SER A 217 22.02 -3.42 14.24
C SER A 217 20.99 -3.95 13.24
N LEU A 218 21.46 -4.48 12.11
CA LEU A 218 20.61 -5.06 11.06
C LEU A 218 19.93 -6.39 11.46
N GLY A 219 19.95 -6.77 12.75
CA GLY A 219 19.38 -8.02 13.23
C GLY A 219 20.12 -9.29 12.82
N ILE A 220 21.29 -9.16 12.17
CA ILE A 220 22.18 -10.26 11.82
C ILE A 220 23.10 -10.50 13.02
N LYS A 221 22.83 -11.55 13.81
CA LYS A 221 23.78 -12.12 14.78
C LYS A 221 24.12 -13.54 14.35
#